data_AF-Q4C843-F1
#
_entry.id   AF-Q4C843-F1
#
_cell.length_a   1.000
_cell.length_b   1.000
_cell.length_c   1.000
_cell.angle_alpha   90.00
_cell.angle_beta   90.00
_cell.angle_gamma   90.00
#
_symmetry.space_group_name_H-M   'P 1'
#
loop_
_entity.id
_entity.type
_entity.pdbx_description
1 polymer ?
#
loop_
_entity_poly.entity_id
_entity_poly.type
_entity_poly.pdbx_seq_one_letter_code
_entity_poly.pdbx_strand_id
1 'polypeptide(L)'
;MLATSSYNNIDKLDSPEIRPITESDQEVNEIASELGDSLIELELQNINFTETDPSTNRVTTDLVRLYLQDIGRVPLLTKEEEVSKSRQVQRYVELLEIRNQAAENDDEIMKQFVQVHGIHDQLMAYLGHRPSWEKWAKASEVSVFELKEILVQGKSQWAVLANMDVAELEEIQKSGIKAKDEIIKANLRLVVSVAKKYQHRGLELLDLIQEGTLGLEKAVEKFDPVKGYRFSTYAYWWIRQGITSAAWRK
;
A
#
# COMPACT_ATOMS: atom_id res chain seq x y z
N MET A 1 9.21 -24.31 -36.87
CA MET A 1 8.10 -23.51 -37.43
C MET A 1 7.04 -23.41 -36.34
N LEU A 2 7.22 -22.50 -35.40
CA LEU A 2 6.45 -21.26 -35.25
C LEU A 2 4.94 -21.49 -35.03
N ALA A 3 4.56 -21.60 -33.76
CA ALA A 3 3.28 -21.13 -33.25
C ALA A 3 3.59 -20.26 -32.02
N THR A 4 3.82 -18.99 -32.29
CA THR A 4 4.12 -17.92 -31.35
C THR A 4 2.86 -17.38 -30.67
N SER A 5 3.03 -16.95 -29.42
CA SER A 5 2.31 -15.82 -28.79
C SER A 5 0.81 -15.96 -28.58
N SER A 6 0.42 -16.36 -27.36
CA SER A 6 -0.90 -16.00 -26.83
C SER A 6 -0.93 -15.92 -25.29
N TYR A 7 -0.04 -15.12 -24.71
CA TYR A 7 -0.15 -14.64 -23.31
C TYR A 7 0.40 -13.20 -23.26
N ASN A 8 -0.23 -12.31 -24.01
CA ASN A 8 0.15 -10.88 -24.08
C ASN A 8 -1.06 -9.95 -23.92
N ASN A 9 -2.18 -10.43 -23.36
CA ASN A 9 -3.46 -9.74 -23.54
C ASN A 9 -4.43 -9.72 -22.34
N ILE A 10 -3.98 -9.98 -21.11
CA ILE A 10 -4.87 -9.93 -19.93
C ILE A 10 -4.46 -8.85 -18.92
N ASP A 11 -3.19 -8.45 -18.86
CA ASP A 11 -2.70 -7.36 -17.99
C ASP A 11 -2.62 -5.98 -18.64
N LYS A 12 -3.05 -5.85 -19.90
CA LYS A 12 -3.07 -4.56 -20.63
C LYS A 12 -4.34 -3.74 -20.44
N LEU A 13 -5.32 -4.21 -19.65
CA LEU A 13 -6.63 -3.53 -19.54
C LEU A 13 -6.89 -2.75 -18.24
N ASP A 14 -6.04 -2.82 -17.21
CA ASP A 14 -6.28 -2.11 -15.93
C ASP A 14 -5.14 -1.20 -15.47
N SER A 15 -4.09 -1.02 -16.28
CA SER A 15 -3.23 0.15 -16.12
C SER A 15 -3.87 1.29 -16.90
N PRO A 16 -4.33 2.39 -16.28
CA PRO A 16 -4.58 3.58 -17.08
C PRO A 16 -3.25 3.90 -17.77
N GLU A 17 -3.22 3.81 -19.10
CA GLU A 17 -2.17 4.43 -19.90
C GLU A 17 -2.02 5.84 -19.36
N ILE A 18 -0.90 6.10 -18.69
CA ILE A 18 -0.59 7.42 -18.16
C ILE A 18 -0.55 8.33 -19.38
N ARG A 19 -1.63 9.06 -19.61
CA ARG A 19 -1.73 10.02 -20.71
C ARG A 19 -0.52 10.96 -20.60
N PRO A 20 0.05 11.42 -21.73
CA PRO A 20 1.06 12.44 -21.69
C PRO A 20 0.51 13.60 -20.87
N ILE A 21 1.23 13.94 -19.82
CA ILE A 21 0.95 15.04 -18.89
C ILE A 21 0.70 16.30 -19.73
N THR A 22 -0.55 16.74 -19.82
CA THR A 22 -0.92 17.99 -20.50
C THR A 22 -0.66 19.16 -19.57
N GLU A 23 -0.55 20.39 -20.11
CA GLU A 23 -0.26 21.64 -19.38
C GLU A 23 -1.12 21.88 -18.11
N SER A 24 -2.25 21.18 -17.96
CA SER A 24 -3.10 21.12 -16.75
C SER A 24 -2.47 20.47 -15.51
N ASP A 25 -1.39 19.70 -15.64
CA ASP A 25 -0.75 19.00 -14.51
C ASP A 25 0.27 19.89 -13.75
N GLN A 26 0.64 21.05 -14.31
CA GLN A 26 1.37 22.09 -13.57
C GLN A 26 0.49 22.71 -12.49
N GLU A 27 -0.80 22.96 -12.76
CA GLU A 27 -1.77 23.36 -11.75
C GLU A 27 -1.96 22.27 -10.68
N VAL A 28 -1.93 20.98 -11.04
CA VAL A 28 -2.02 19.88 -10.05
C VAL A 28 -0.78 19.79 -9.17
N ASN A 29 0.42 20.08 -9.71
CA ASN A 29 1.65 20.19 -8.92
C ASN A 29 1.64 21.41 -8.00
N GLU A 30 1.17 22.56 -8.47
CA GLU A 30 0.99 23.76 -7.65
C GLU A 30 -0.05 23.52 -6.55
N ILE A 31 -1.20 22.91 -6.89
CA ILE A 31 -2.25 22.57 -5.94
C ILE A 31 -1.77 21.52 -4.94
N ALA A 32 -1.01 20.49 -5.32
CA ALA A 32 -0.49 19.48 -4.39
C ALA A 32 0.62 20.03 -3.48
N SER A 33 1.44 20.96 -3.99
CA SER A 33 2.47 21.65 -3.21
C SER A 33 1.86 22.70 -2.26
N GLU A 34 0.91 23.51 -2.74
CA GLU A 34 0.19 24.51 -1.94
C GLU A 34 -0.75 23.87 -0.92
N LEU A 35 -1.47 22.79 -1.27
CA LEU A 35 -2.30 22.04 -0.31
C LEU A 35 -1.44 21.27 0.70
N GLY A 36 -0.23 20.84 0.32
CA GLY A 36 0.71 20.17 1.20
C GLY A 36 1.13 21.10 2.34
N ASP A 37 1.61 22.30 2.01
CA ASP A 37 2.18 23.22 3.01
C ASP A 37 1.12 24.09 3.69
N SER A 38 0.09 24.58 2.98
CA SER A 38 -0.93 25.49 3.52
C SER A 38 -1.98 24.78 4.39
N LEU A 39 -2.39 23.56 4.03
CA LEU A 39 -3.45 22.84 4.73
C LEU A 39 -2.94 22.21 6.04
N ILE A 40 -1.65 21.88 6.10
CA ILE A 40 -0.97 21.36 7.30
C ILE A 40 -0.93 22.41 8.42
N GLU A 41 -0.67 23.67 8.09
CA GLU A 41 -0.63 24.77 9.05
C GLU A 41 -2.03 25.25 9.46
N LEU A 42 -3.00 25.23 8.54
CA LEU A 42 -4.36 25.72 8.80
C LEU A 42 -5.28 24.69 9.48
N GLU A 43 -5.08 23.37 9.28
CA GLU A 43 -5.98 22.35 9.84
C GLU A 43 -5.62 21.85 11.25
N LEU A 44 -4.43 22.14 11.77
CA LEU A 44 -4.12 21.90 13.19
C LEU A 44 -4.80 22.93 14.11
N GLN A 45 -5.24 24.07 13.57
CA GLN A 45 -5.85 25.17 14.33
C GLN A 45 -7.39 25.19 14.25
N ASN A 46 -8.00 24.57 13.23
CA ASN A 46 -9.44 24.68 12.94
C ASN A 46 -10.19 23.33 12.95
N ILE A 47 -9.97 22.50 13.98
CA ILE A 47 -10.83 21.35 14.23
C ILE A 47 -12.11 21.83 14.94
N ASN A 48 -13.08 22.32 14.18
CA ASN A 48 -14.46 22.48 14.65
C ASN A 48 -15.34 21.44 13.94
N PHE A 49 -15.64 20.34 14.64
CA PHE A 49 -16.64 19.37 14.20
C PHE A 49 -18.01 20.04 14.25
N THR A 50 -18.68 20.19 13.11
CA THR A 50 -20.03 20.76 13.03
C THR A 50 -21.01 19.89 13.82
N GLU A 51 -21.71 20.52 14.75
CA GLU A 51 -22.65 19.92 15.69
C GLU A 51 -23.93 19.42 14.99
N THR A 52 -24.06 18.10 14.86
CA THR A 52 -25.37 17.42 14.84
C THR A 52 -25.24 16.01 15.46
N ASP A 53 -26.08 15.77 16.48
CA ASP A 53 -26.32 14.58 17.32
C ASP A 53 -25.19 14.16 18.34
N PRO A 54 -25.41 14.17 19.68
CA PRO A 54 -24.31 14.29 20.65
C PRO A 54 -23.71 12.99 21.23
N SER A 55 -24.31 11.80 21.02
CA SER A 55 -23.91 10.59 21.75
C SER A 55 -22.98 9.66 20.97
N THR A 56 -23.29 9.39 19.70
CA THR A 56 -22.49 8.50 18.83
C THR A 56 -21.32 9.22 18.19
N ASN A 57 -21.49 10.53 17.92
CA ASN A 57 -20.51 11.33 17.19
C ASN A 57 -19.31 11.75 18.04
N ARG A 58 -19.42 11.74 19.39
CA ARG A 58 -18.26 12.04 20.27
C ARG A 58 -17.17 10.99 20.16
N VAL A 59 -17.54 9.71 20.08
CA VAL A 59 -16.56 8.60 19.99
C VAL A 59 -15.86 8.62 18.64
N THR A 60 -16.58 8.78 17.54
CA THR A 60 -15.98 8.90 16.18
C THR A 60 -15.12 10.16 16.05
N THR A 61 -15.56 11.28 16.64
CA THR A 61 -14.79 12.52 16.73
C THR A 61 -13.47 12.33 17.48
N ASP A 62 -13.50 11.62 18.62
CA ASP A 62 -12.31 11.33 19.41
C ASP A 62 -11.36 10.36 18.69
N LEU A 63 -11.89 9.37 17.97
CA LEU A 63 -11.10 8.44 17.15
C LEU A 63 -10.41 9.15 15.98
N VAL A 64 -11.13 10.00 15.25
CA VAL A 64 -10.55 10.82 14.18
C VAL A 64 -9.47 11.73 14.76
N ARG A 65 -9.70 12.35 15.92
CA ARG A 65 -8.70 13.22 16.56
C ARG A 65 -7.43 12.46 16.97
N LEU A 66 -7.58 11.28 17.56
CA LEU A 66 -6.44 10.41 17.92
C LEU A 66 -5.64 10.02 16.67
N TYR A 67 -6.34 9.60 15.60
CA TYR A 67 -5.72 9.26 14.32
C TYR A 67 -4.95 10.44 13.72
N LEU A 68 -5.55 11.63 13.66
CA LEU A 68 -4.89 12.84 13.15
C LEU A 68 -3.66 13.22 13.98
N GLN A 69 -3.73 13.06 15.29
CA GLN A 69 -2.58 13.29 16.17
C GLN A 69 -1.43 12.31 15.88
N ASP A 70 -1.75 11.04 15.67
CA ASP A 70 -0.73 10.01 15.40
C ASP A 70 -0.03 10.22 14.06
N ILE A 71 -0.78 10.51 12.98
CA ILE A 71 -0.17 10.79 11.67
C ILE A 71 0.57 12.14 11.65
N GLY A 72 0.14 13.11 12.48
CA GLY A 72 0.78 14.41 12.60
C GLY A 72 2.17 14.36 13.25
N ARG A 73 2.49 13.29 13.99
CA ARG A 73 3.82 13.06 14.59
C ARG A 73 4.84 12.52 13.60
N VAL A 74 4.39 11.97 12.46
CA VAL A 74 5.29 11.41 11.45
C VAL A 74 5.85 12.55 10.60
N PRO A 75 7.19 12.71 10.51
CA PRO A 75 7.79 13.75 9.69
C PRO A 75 7.55 13.49 8.19
N LEU A 76 7.46 14.56 7.42
CA LEU A 76 7.41 14.47 5.96
C LEU A 76 8.76 14.01 5.41
N LEU A 77 8.72 13.22 4.33
CA LEU A 77 9.93 12.78 3.64
C LEU A 77 10.49 13.90 2.77
N THR A 78 11.81 14.06 2.82
CA THR A 78 12.54 14.85 1.83
C THR A 78 12.52 14.18 0.47
N LYS A 79 12.81 14.93 -0.60
CA LYS A 79 12.88 14.39 -1.97
C LYS A 79 13.91 13.25 -2.09
N GLU A 80 15.04 13.36 -1.41
CA GLU A 80 16.10 12.34 -1.43
C GLU A 80 15.66 11.06 -0.70
N GLU A 81 15.03 11.20 0.46
CA GLU A 81 14.48 10.07 1.20
C GLU A 81 13.36 9.36 0.44
N GLU A 82 12.50 10.13 -0.22
CA GLU A 82 11.43 9.63 -1.10
C GLU A 82 12.03 8.74 -2.19
N VAL A 83 13.03 9.23 -2.93
CA VAL A 83 13.72 8.46 -3.98
C VAL A 83 14.39 7.22 -3.40
N SER A 84 15.12 7.34 -2.29
CA SER A 84 15.83 6.22 -1.67
C SER A 84 14.88 5.12 -1.20
N LYS A 85 13.80 5.48 -0.50
CA LYS A 85 12.81 4.52 0.00
C LYS A 85 12.03 3.89 -1.14
N SER A 86 11.63 4.66 -2.15
CA SER A 86 10.93 4.12 -3.31
C SER A 86 11.77 3.09 -4.06
N ARG A 87 13.09 3.28 -4.18
CA ARG A 87 13.98 2.24 -4.74
C ARG A 87 13.99 0.96 -3.91
N GLN A 88 14.00 1.07 -2.58
CA GLN A 88 13.92 -0.11 -1.68
C GLN A 88 12.58 -0.84 -1.85
N VAL A 89 11.48 -0.10 -1.98
CA VAL A 89 10.16 -0.67 -2.26
C VAL A 89 10.15 -1.36 -3.62
N GLN A 90 10.62 -0.72 -4.69
CA GLN A 90 10.67 -1.30 -6.03
C GLN A 90 11.45 -2.62 -6.04
N ARG A 91 12.63 -2.62 -5.42
CA ARG A 91 13.47 -3.81 -5.34
C ARG A 91 12.75 -4.95 -4.61
N TYR A 92 11.97 -4.64 -3.57
CA TYR A 92 11.17 -5.62 -2.87
C TYR A 92 9.96 -6.10 -3.69
N VAL A 93 9.28 -5.20 -4.40
CA VAL A 93 8.16 -5.54 -5.29
C VAL A 93 8.62 -6.48 -6.41
N GLU A 94 9.77 -6.23 -7.03
CA GLU A 94 10.40 -7.14 -8.00
C GLU A 94 10.56 -8.56 -7.45
N LEU A 95 10.99 -8.70 -6.18
CA LEU A 95 11.11 -10.01 -5.55
C LEU A 95 9.75 -10.69 -5.37
N LEU A 96 8.71 -9.93 -4.98
CA LEU A 96 7.35 -10.46 -4.87
C LEU A 96 6.81 -10.92 -6.22
N GLU A 97 7.12 -10.20 -7.30
CA GLU A 97 6.76 -10.58 -8.66
C GLU A 97 7.43 -11.89 -9.07
N ILE A 98 8.74 -12.04 -8.84
CA ILE A 98 9.46 -13.30 -9.08
C ILE A 98 8.80 -14.46 -8.32
N ARG A 99 8.49 -14.24 -7.04
CA ARG A 99 7.83 -15.24 -6.18
C ARG A 99 6.48 -15.66 -6.73
N ASN A 100 5.64 -14.70 -7.12
CA ASN A 100 4.30 -14.94 -7.60
C ASN A 100 4.31 -15.61 -8.99
N GLN A 101 5.17 -15.15 -9.91
CA GLN A 101 5.35 -15.77 -11.22
C GLN A 101 5.82 -17.23 -11.10
N ALA A 102 6.72 -17.54 -10.17
CA ALA A 102 7.13 -18.93 -9.95
C ALA A 102 5.97 -19.81 -9.46
N ALA A 103 5.14 -19.31 -8.54
CA ALA A 103 3.94 -20.01 -8.09
C ALA A 103 2.91 -20.23 -9.22
N GLU A 104 2.80 -19.27 -10.16
CA GLU A 104 1.95 -19.40 -11.35
C GLU A 104 2.51 -20.39 -12.38
N ASN A 105 3.84 -20.50 -12.49
CA ASN A 105 4.55 -21.38 -13.44
C ASN A 105 4.68 -22.84 -12.95
N ASP A 106 3.74 -23.32 -12.15
CA ASP A 106 3.70 -24.70 -11.62
C ASP A 106 4.88 -25.12 -10.69
N ASP A 107 5.62 -24.18 -10.10
CA ASP A 107 6.56 -24.50 -9.02
C ASP A 107 5.78 -24.82 -7.72
N GLU A 108 5.64 -26.12 -7.41
CA GLU A 108 4.89 -26.61 -6.25
C GLU A 108 5.43 -26.09 -4.91
N ILE A 109 6.75 -25.89 -4.78
CA ILE A 109 7.35 -25.33 -3.57
C ILE A 109 6.88 -23.89 -3.40
N MET A 110 6.91 -23.11 -4.49
CA MET A 110 6.50 -21.71 -4.46
C MET A 110 5.00 -21.54 -4.29
N LYS A 111 4.17 -22.43 -4.86
CA LYS A 111 2.72 -22.44 -4.62
C LYS A 111 2.39 -22.63 -3.15
N GLN A 112 2.97 -23.65 -2.52
CA GLN A 112 2.76 -23.91 -1.09
C GLN A 112 3.27 -22.73 -0.25
N PHE A 113 4.43 -22.19 -0.59
CA PHE A 113 5.01 -21.04 0.10
C PHE A 113 4.10 -19.79 0.03
N VAL A 114 3.60 -19.45 -1.15
CA VAL A 114 2.70 -18.31 -1.36
C VAL A 114 1.35 -18.53 -0.67
N GLN A 115 0.78 -19.73 -0.75
CA GLN A 115 -0.48 -20.08 -0.10
C GLN A 115 -0.40 -19.90 1.41
N VAL A 116 0.65 -20.44 2.03
CA VAL A 116 0.87 -20.38 3.48
C VAL A 116 1.10 -18.93 3.94
N HIS A 117 1.83 -18.12 3.17
CA HIS A 117 1.96 -16.68 3.43
C HIS A 117 0.62 -15.94 3.31
N GLY A 118 -0.20 -16.26 2.31
CA GLY A 118 -1.53 -15.67 2.15
C GLY A 118 -2.45 -15.97 3.34
N ILE A 119 -2.43 -17.20 3.86
CA ILE A 119 -3.19 -17.58 5.06
C ILE A 119 -2.70 -16.82 6.29
N HIS A 120 -1.38 -16.64 6.43
CA HIS A 120 -0.81 -15.82 7.51
C HIS A 120 -1.34 -14.38 7.48
N ASP A 121 -1.35 -13.77 6.30
CA ASP A 121 -1.76 -12.38 6.15
C ASP A 121 -3.27 -12.21 6.39
N GLN A 122 -4.08 -13.17 5.95
CA GLN A 122 -5.52 -13.24 6.29
C GLN A 122 -5.75 -13.37 7.80
N LEU A 123 -4.98 -14.23 8.48
CA LEU A 123 -5.06 -14.38 9.93
C LEU A 123 -4.63 -13.10 10.66
N MET A 124 -3.60 -12.42 10.18
CA MET A 124 -3.19 -11.13 10.75
C MET A 124 -4.29 -10.08 10.59
N ALA A 125 -4.91 -9.99 9.42
CA ALA A 125 -6.01 -9.07 9.17
C ALA A 125 -7.21 -9.36 10.09
N TYR A 126 -7.52 -10.64 10.33
CA TYR A 126 -8.62 -11.05 11.21
C TYR A 126 -8.32 -10.82 12.70
N LEU A 127 -7.08 -11.05 13.14
CA LEU A 127 -6.70 -10.97 14.56
C LEU A 127 -6.27 -9.57 15.01
N GLY A 128 -5.81 -8.73 14.09
CA GLY A 128 -5.15 -7.46 14.40
C GLY A 128 -3.76 -7.62 15.03
N HIS A 129 -3.26 -8.86 15.15
CA HIS A 129 -1.94 -9.17 15.68
C HIS A 129 -1.37 -10.44 15.03
N ARG A 130 -0.07 -10.68 15.22
CA ARG A 130 0.62 -11.85 14.67
C ARG A 130 0.00 -13.16 15.19
N PRO A 131 -0.36 -14.12 14.33
CA PRO A 131 -0.88 -15.42 14.76
C PRO A 131 0.21 -16.27 15.41
N SER A 132 -0.19 -17.20 16.28
CA SER A 132 0.71 -18.25 16.78
C SER A 132 1.01 -19.27 15.68
N TRP A 133 2.14 -19.97 15.80
CA TRP A 133 2.52 -21.05 14.90
C TRP A 133 1.46 -22.16 14.82
N GLU A 134 0.85 -22.51 15.94
CA GLU A 134 -0.22 -23.53 15.99
C GLU A 134 -1.46 -23.08 15.21
N LYS A 135 -1.85 -21.81 15.36
CA LYS A 135 -3.02 -21.26 14.66
C LYS A 135 -2.79 -21.14 13.16
N TRP A 136 -1.58 -20.75 12.76
CA TRP A 136 -1.20 -20.68 11.35
C TRP A 136 -1.12 -22.06 10.71
N ALA A 137 -0.47 -23.03 11.36
CA ALA A 137 -0.38 -24.41 10.88
C ALA A 137 -1.78 -25.02 10.73
N LYS A 138 -2.64 -24.87 11.74
CA LYS A 138 -4.03 -25.34 11.71
C LYS A 138 -4.82 -24.71 10.56
N ALA A 139 -4.69 -23.40 10.33
CA ALA A 139 -5.39 -22.71 9.25
C ALA A 139 -4.87 -23.10 7.86
N SER A 140 -3.62 -23.55 7.78
CA SER A 140 -2.99 -24.04 6.56
C SER A 140 -3.16 -25.55 6.37
N GLU A 141 -3.91 -26.23 7.24
CA GLU A 141 -4.14 -27.68 7.23
C GLU A 141 -2.86 -28.53 7.26
N VAL A 142 -1.78 -28.00 7.83
CA VAL A 142 -0.47 -28.68 7.96
C VAL A 142 -0.04 -28.75 9.42
N SER A 143 0.92 -29.63 9.71
CA SER A 143 1.58 -29.63 11.01
C SER A 143 2.50 -28.41 11.17
N VAL A 144 2.82 -28.03 12.42
CA VAL A 144 3.78 -26.95 12.70
C VAL A 144 5.17 -27.26 12.14
N PHE A 145 5.52 -28.54 12.06
CA PHE A 145 6.80 -28.98 11.48
C PHE A 145 6.80 -28.79 9.96
N GLU A 146 5.80 -29.29 9.25
CA GLU A 146 5.65 -29.10 7.80
C GLU A 146 5.56 -27.62 7.43
N LEU A 147 4.86 -26.82 8.23
CA LEU A 147 4.80 -25.37 8.04
C LEU A 147 6.21 -24.74 8.05
N LYS A 148 7.06 -25.12 9.01
CA LYS A 148 8.43 -24.61 9.10
C LYS A 148 9.27 -25.06 7.90
N GLU A 149 9.12 -26.31 7.49
CA GLU A 149 9.79 -26.85 6.30
C GLU A 149 9.40 -26.08 5.03
N ILE A 150 8.10 -25.86 4.79
CA ILE A 150 7.59 -25.09 3.65
C ILE A 150 8.20 -23.68 3.64
N LEU A 151 8.29 -23.01 4.79
CA LEU A 151 8.85 -21.67 4.89
C LEU A 151 10.36 -21.64 4.60
N VAL A 152 11.12 -22.61 5.09
CA VAL A 152 12.57 -22.70 4.85
C VAL A 152 12.87 -23.05 3.40
N GLN A 153 12.17 -24.03 2.85
CA GLN A 153 12.33 -24.47 1.47
C GLN A 153 11.88 -23.39 0.49
N GLY A 154 10.71 -22.78 0.73
CA GLY A 154 10.19 -21.68 -0.09
C GLY A 154 11.09 -20.45 -0.08
N LYS A 155 11.67 -20.08 1.06
CA LYS A 155 12.68 -19.01 1.12
C LYS A 155 13.94 -19.33 0.33
N SER A 156 14.44 -20.56 0.46
CA SER A 156 15.64 -21.01 -0.25
C SER A 156 15.41 -21.01 -1.75
N GLN A 157 14.26 -21.53 -2.21
CA GLN A 157 13.85 -21.53 -3.60
C GLN A 157 13.66 -20.11 -4.14
N TRP A 158 13.06 -19.20 -3.36
CA TRP A 158 12.88 -17.80 -3.73
C TRP A 158 14.23 -17.10 -3.94
N ALA A 159 15.22 -17.34 -3.07
CA ALA A 159 16.55 -16.78 -3.22
C ALA A 159 17.25 -17.30 -4.49
N VAL A 160 17.12 -18.60 -4.78
CA VAL A 160 17.63 -19.21 -6.02
C VAL A 160 17.00 -18.57 -7.26
N LEU A 161 15.67 -18.39 -7.27
CA LEU A 161 14.95 -17.76 -8.38
C LEU A 161 15.35 -16.29 -8.58
N ALA A 162 15.64 -15.58 -7.50
CA ALA A 162 16.11 -14.20 -7.52
C ALA A 162 17.63 -14.08 -7.79
N ASN A 163 18.33 -15.21 -7.97
CA ASN A 163 19.78 -15.30 -8.18
C ASN A 163 20.60 -14.55 -7.11
N MET A 164 20.25 -14.75 -5.85
CA MET A 164 20.90 -14.15 -4.68
C MET A 164 20.93 -15.15 -3.52
N ASP A 165 21.64 -14.80 -2.45
CA ASP A 165 21.63 -15.61 -1.24
C ASP A 165 20.39 -15.30 -0.36
N VAL A 166 20.10 -16.21 0.58
CA VAL A 166 18.92 -16.07 1.47
C VAL A 166 19.05 -14.85 2.39
N ALA A 167 20.27 -14.47 2.80
CA ALA A 167 20.48 -13.35 3.70
C ALA A 167 20.27 -12.00 2.99
N GLU A 168 20.71 -11.87 1.75
CA GLU A 168 20.47 -10.73 0.87
C GLU A 168 18.97 -10.58 0.58
N LEU A 169 18.28 -11.69 0.27
CA LEU A 169 16.83 -11.69 0.08
C LEU A 169 16.08 -11.20 1.33
N GLU A 170 16.47 -11.68 2.51
CA GLU A 170 15.87 -11.26 3.78
C GLU A 170 16.10 -9.77 4.08
N GLU A 171 17.29 -9.25 3.77
CA GLU A 171 17.60 -7.83 3.99
C GLU A 171 16.84 -6.93 3.01
N ILE A 172 16.72 -7.32 1.74
CA ILE A 172 15.88 -6.61 0.76
C ILE A 172 14.41 -6.64 1.19
N GLN A 173 13.90 -7.80 1.60
CA GLN A 173 12.53 -7.94 2.09
C GLN A 173 12.28 -7.02 3.29
N LYS A 174 13.16 -7.06 4.29
CA LYS A 174 13.03 -6.27 5.52
C LYS A 174 13.11 -4.77 5.24
N SER A 175 14.10 -4.34 4.45
CA SER A 175 14.27 -2.93 4.09
C SER A 175 13.11 -2.42 3.23
N GLY A 176 12.65 -3.20 2.25
CA GLY A 176 11.51 -2.85 1.39
C GLY A 176 10.19 -2.74 2.15
N ILE A 177 9.88 -3.67 3.05
CA ILE A 177 8.67 -3.60 3.90
C ILE A 177 8.72 -2.36 4.79
N LYS A 178 9.86 -2.09 5.41
CA LYS A 178 10.05 -0.91 6.26
C LYS A 178 9.93 0.39 5.46
N ALA A 179 10.55 0.46 4.28
CA ALA A 179 10.47 1.62 3.40
C ALA A 179 9.04 1.89 2.91
N LYS A 180 8.30 0.83 2.57
CA LYS A 180 6.89 0.91 2.19
C LYS A 180 6.06 1.53 3.32
N ASP A 181 6.20 1.01 4.55
CA ASP A 181 5.51 1.51 5.74
C ASP A 181 5.85 2.98 6.04
N GLU A 182 7.12 3.36 5.94
CA GLU A 182 7.57 4.74 6.15
C GLU A 182 7.01 5.71 5.11
N ILE A 183 6.98 5.32 3.82
CA ILE A 183 6.37 6.14 2.76
C ILE A 183 4.86 6.29 3.02
N ILE A 184 4.15 5.20 3.34
CA ILE A 184 2.71 5.25 3.61
C ILE A 184 2.45 6.23 4.76
N LYS A 185 3.10 6.02 5.91
CA LYS A 185 2.92 6.84 7.12
C LYS A 185 3.18 8.33 6.88
N ALA A 186 4.26 8.67 6.18
CA ALA A 186 4.59 10.05 5.86
C ALA A 186 3.56 10.74 4.94
N ASN A 187 2.76 9.95 4.20
CA ASN A 187 1.79 10.45 3.24
C ASN A 187 0.31 10.28 3.68
N LEU A 188 0.04 9.75 4.89
CA LEU A 188 -1.35 9.61 5.39
C LEU A 188 -2.07 10.96 5.51
N ARG A 189 -1.35 12.06 5.74
CA ARG A 189 -1.92 13.42 5.81
C ARG A 189 -2.53 13.83 4.47
N LEU A 190 -1.90 13.45 3.36
CA LEU A 190 -2.44 13.66 2.02
C LEU A 190 -3.77 12.92 1.85
N VAL A 191 -3.85 11.66 2.29
CA VAL A 191 -5.09 10.86 2.23
C VAL A 191 -6.24 11.57 2.93
N VAL A 192 -6.03 12.06 4.15
CA VAL A 192 -7.03 12.82 4.91
C VAL A 192 -7.50 14.05 4.14
N SER A 193 -6.55 14.85 3.60
CA SER A 193 -6.87 16.08 2.86
C SER A 193 -7.72 15.81 1.60
N VAL A 194 -7.51 14.67 0.94
CA VAL A 194 -8.30 14.25 -0.22
C VAL A 194 -9.66 13.73 0.25
N ALA A 195 -9.71 12.89 1.28
CA ALA A 195 -10.94 12.27 1.80
C ALA A 195 -11.97 13.27 2.31
N LYS A 196 -11.53 14.35 2.98
CA LYS A 196 -12.42 15.44 3.44
C LYS A 196 -13.29 16.02 2.33
N LYS A 197 -12.77 16.09 1.10
CA LYS A 197 -13.51 16.61 -0.07
C LYS A 197 -14.69 15.70 -0.51
N TYR A 198 -14.75 14.47 -0.01
CA TYR A 198 -15.75 13.45 -0.37
C TYR A 198 -16.71 13.11 0.78
N GLN A 199 -16.55 13.72 1.97
CA GLN A 199 -17.32 13.40 3.18
C GLN A 199 -18.83 13.60 3.04
N HIS A 200 -19.28 14.54 2.20
CA HIS A 200 -20.71 14.83 2.00
C HIS A 200 -21.45 13.83 1.09
N ARG A 201 -20.85 12.67 0.79
CA ARG A 201 -21.41 11.66 -0.14
C ARG A 201 -21.95 10.41 0.57
N GLY A 202 -22.27 10.51 1.86
CA GLY A 202 -22.93 9.42 2.61
C GLY A 202 -22.00 8.34 3.18
N LEU A 203 -20.69 8.52 3.08
CA LEU A 203 -19.67 7.69 3.75
C LEU A 203 -19.06 8.44 4.93
N GLU A 204 -18.72 7.69 5.99
CA GLU A 204 -17.99 8.25 7.11
C GLU A 204 -16.57 8.65 6.68
N LEU A 205 -16.02 9.70 7.29
CA LEU A 205 -14.67 10.16 6.98
C LEU A 205 -13.62 9.05 7.18
N LEU A 206 -13.76 8.22 8.22
CA LEU A 206 -12.86 7.10 8.47
C LEU A 206 -12.91 6.07 7.33
N ASP A 207 -14.10 5.71 6.84
CA ASP A 207 -14.23 4.79 5.70
C ASP A 207 -13.54 5.35 4.44
N LEU A 208 -13.72 6.65 4.17
CA LEU A 208 -13.06 7.31 3.04
C LEU A 208 -11.53 7.33 3.21
N ILE A 209 -11.03 7.54 4.43
CA ILE A 209 -9.60 7.49 4.74
C ILE A 209 -9.06 6.08 4.51
N GLN A 210 -9.78 5.03 4.93
CA GLN A 210 -9.35 3.65 4.72
C GLN A 210 -9.24 3.31 3.23
N GLU A 211 -10.25 3.65 2.43
CA GLU A 211 -10.25 3.42 0.98
C GLU A 211 -9.17 4.25 0.26
N GLY A 212 -8.94 5.48 0.71
CA GLY A 212 -7.84 6.32 0.23
C GLY A 212 -6.47 5.76 0.60
N THR A 213 -6.34 5.14 1.77
CA THR A 213 -5.09 4.49 2.23
C THR A 213 -4.79 3.26 1.38
N LEU A 214 -5.79 2.45 1.02
CA LEU A 214 -5.61 1.35 0.07
C LEU A 214 -5.15 1.85 -1.32
N GLY A 215 -5.67 3.00 -1.76
CA GLY A 215 -5.18 3.68 -2.96
C GLY A 215 -3.72 4.13 -2.83
N LEU A 216 -3.36 4.74 -1.70
CA LEU A 216 -1.98 5.14 -1.40
C LEU A 216 -1.02 3.94 -1.42
N GLU A 217 -1.37 2.82 -0.81
CA GLU A 217 -0.52 1.60 -0.81
C GLU A 217 -0.20 1.13 -2.24
N LYS A 218 -1.21 1.10 -3.12
CA LYS A 218 -1.03 0.77 -4.54
C LYS A 218 -0.13 1.78 -5.26
N ALA A 219 -0.23 3.06 -4.90
CA ALA A 219 0.67 4.08 -5.44
C ALA A 219 2.12 3.82 -5.02
N VAL A 220 2.36 3.44 -3.77
CA VAL A 220 3.72 3.15 -3.27
C VAL A 220 4.36 1.99 -4.03
N GLU A 221 3.60 0.95 -4.32
CA GLU A 221 4.10 -0.23 -5.05
C GLU A 221 4.42 0.07 -6.53
N LYS A 222 3.68 0.99 -7.16
CA LYS A 222 3.79 1.28 -8.60
C LYS A 222 4.59 2.54 -8.92
N PHE A 223 5.01 3.31 -7.92
CA PHE A 223 5.69 4.58 -8.14
C PHE A 223 7.09 4.37 -8.74
N ASP A 224 7.45 5.25 -9.68
CA ASP A 224 8.76 5.25 -10.32
C ASP A 224 9.52 6.56 -10.03
N PRO A 225 10.54 6.53 -9.13
CA PRO A 225 11.29 7.72 -8.76
C PRO A 225 12.21 8.23 -9.88
N VAL A 226 12.46 7.44 -10.94
CA VAL A 226 13.31 7.86 -12.08
C VAL A 226 12.60 8.90 -12.95
N LYS A 227 11.26 8.93 -12.93
CA LYS A 227 10.45 9.88 -13.71
C LYS A 227 10.54 11.34 -13.25
N GLY A 228 11.13 11.61 -12.08
CA GLY A 228 11.47 12.96 -11.63
C GLY A 228 10.34 13.77 -10.99
N TYR A 229 9.11 13.26 -10.98
CA TYR A 229 7.97 13.87 -10.27
C TYR A 229 7.95 13.48 -8.79
N ARG A 230 7.28 14.29 -7.95
CA ARG A 230 7.07 13.97 -6.53
C ARG A 230 6.06 12.84 -6.38
N PHE A 231 6.28 11.99 -5.38
CA PHE A 231 5.39 10.90 -5.02
C PHE A 231 3.97 11.39 -4.69
N SER A 232 3.83 12.54 -4.04
CA SER A 232 2.52 13.13 -3.70
C SER A 232 1.65 13.36 -4.95
N THR A 233 2.24 13.84 -6.05
CA THR A 233 1.57 14.03 -7.34
C THR A 233 1.04 12.70 -7.89
N TYR A 234 1.86 11.65 -7.85
CA TYR A 234 1.48 10.33 -8.32
C TYR A 234 0.41 9.68 -7.42
N ALA A 235 0.60 9.76 -6.10
CA ALA A 235 -0.28 9.17 -5.09
C ALA A 235 -1.69 9.78 -5.11
N TYR A 236 -1.81 11.08 -5.39
CA TYR A 236 -3.11 11.76 -5.45
C TYR A 236 -4.12 11.04 -6.37
N TRP A 237 -3.69 10.59 -7.55
CA TRP A 237 -4.56 9.90 -8.51
C TRP A 237 -5.11 8.59 -7.94
N TRP A 238 -4.23 7.77 -7.36
CA TRP A 238 -4.61 6.49 -6.76
C TRP A 238 -5.49 6.63 -5.51
N ILE A 239 -5.17 7.61 -4.65
CA ILE A 239 -5.99 7.94 -3.48
C ILE A 239 -7.39 8.35 -3.91
N ARG A 240 -7.47 9.31 -4.85
CA ARG A 240 -8.76 9.78 -5.37
C ARG A 240 -9.55 8.66 -6.02
N GLN A 241 -8.90 7.79 -6.80
CA GLN A 241 -9.54 6.65 -7.45
C GLN A 241 -10.11 5.67 -6.42
N GLY A 242 -9.36 5.33 -5.36
CA GLY A 242 -9.83 4.46 -4.27
C GLY A 242 -11.08 5.02 -3.59
N ILE A 243 -11.00 6.27 -3.14
CA ILE A 243 -12.11 6.98 -2.48
C ILE A 243 -13.34 7.06 -3.37
N THR A 244 -13.15 7.46 -4.63
CA THR A 244 -14.25 7.60 -5.58
C THR A 244 -14.90 6.25 -5.83
N SER A 245 -14.11 5.21 -6.09
CA SER A 245 -14.64 3.85 -6.35
C SER A 245 -15.48 3.32 -5.19
N ALA A 246 -15.08 3.56 -3.95
CA ALA A 246 -15.86 3.16 -2.77
C ALA A 246 -17.17 3.95 -2.63
N ALA A 247 -17.14 5.26 -2.91
CA ALA A 247 -18.31 6.11 -2.84
C ALA A 247 -19.43 5.73 -3.84
N TRP A 248 -19.09 5.06 -4.96
CA TRP A 248 -20.08 4.58 -5.94
C TRP A 248 -20.56 3.14 -5.71
N ARG A 249 -19.97 2.39 -4.76
CA ARG A 249 -20.38 1.00 -4.45
C ARG A 249 -21.57 0.89 -3.49
N LYS A 250 -22.03 2.00 -2.90
CA LYS A 250 -23.25 2.07 -2.08
C LYS A 250 -24.39 2.70 -2.87
#